data_AF-A0A3P9CGI5-F1
#
_entry.id   AF-A0A3P9CGI5-F1
#
_cell.length_a   1.000
_cell.length_b   1.000
_cell.length_c   1.000
_cell.angle_alpha   90.00
_cell.angle_beta   90.00
_cell.angle_gamma   90.00
#
_symmetry.space_group_name_H-M   'P 1'
#
loop_
_entity.id
_entity.type
_entity.pdbx_description
1 polymer ?
#
loop_
_entity_poly.entity_id
_entity_poly.type
_entity_poly.pdbx_seq_one_letter_code
_entity_poly.pdbx_strand_id
1 'polypeptide(L)'
;NLYSKSISRPSYPLHTPEAYFSYFCQNDITTVVRLNRTLYDGRRFEDAGFEHHDLFFLDGTTPSDLIVRRFLHVCESTDGAVAVHCKAGLGRTGTLIGCYLMKHFRFTAAEAIAWIRVCRPGSIIAVTAQTKRPTFRDSKGLGRRQSLSCSPFMKVQE
;
A
#
# COMPACT_ATOMS: atom_id res chain seq x y z
N ASN A 1 45.41 -9.37 -9.57
CA ASN A 1 44.17 -8.87 -10.17
C ASN A 1 42.97 -9.39 -9.42
N LEU A 2 42.22 -8.46 -8.85
CA LEU A 2 41.17 -8.65 -7.85
C LEU A 2 39.96 -9.38 -8.44
N TYR A 3 39.65 -10.56 -7.90
CA TYR A 3 38.38 -11.25 -8.09
C TYR A 3 37.28 -10.47 -7.39
N SER A 4 36.38 -9.85 -8.15
CA SER A 4 35.22 -9.13 -7.65
C SER A 4 34.21 -10.12 -7.06
N LYS A 5 34.17 -10.22 -5.72
CA LYS A 5 33.03 -10.80 -5.00
C LYS A 5 31.81 -9.90 -5.25
N SER A 6 30.95 -10.29 -6.17
CA SER A 6 29.59 -9.74 -6.25
C SER A 6 28.82 -10.20 -5.01
N ILE A 7 28.56 -9.25 -4.11
CA ILE A 7 27.66 -9.44 -2.98
C ILE A 7 26.26 -9.65 -3.56
N SER A 8 25.82 -10.92 -3.62
CA SER A 8 24.44 -11.27 -3.95
C SER A 8 23.53 -10.66 -2.88
N ARG A 9 22.74 -9.67 -3.27
CA ARG A 9 21.62 -9.19 -2.45
C ARG A 9 20.69 -10.37 -2.12
N PRO A 10 20.07 -10.44 -0.93
CA PRO A 10 19.17 -11.53 -0.60
C PRO A 10 18.03 -11.56 -1.62
N SER A 11 17.93 -12.65 -2.36
CA SER A 11 16.79 -12.93 -3.23
C SER A 11 15.60 -13.21 -2.33
N TYR A 12 14.71 -12.25 -2.17
CA TYR A 12 13.42 -12.51 -1.53
C TYR A 12 12.70 -13.59 -2.34
N PRO A 13 12.14 -14.64 -1.71
CA PRO A 13 11.40 -15.67 -2.42
C PRO A 13 10.18 -15.03 -3.09
N LEU A 14 10.07 -15.20 -4.41
CA LEU A 14 8.92 -14.76 -5.19
C LEU A 14 7.72 -15.63 -4.80
N HIS A 15 6.76 -15.06 -4.08
CA HIS A 15 5.54 -15.77 -3.72
C HIS A 15 4.48 -15.59 -4.82
N THR A 16 3.76 -16.65 -5.16
CA THR A 16 2.62 -16.55 -6.07
C THR A 16 1.40 -15.98 -5.33
N PRO A 17 0.43 -15.39 -6.04
CA PRO A 17 -0.83 -14.92 -5.44
C PRO A 17 -1.48 -15.92 -4.47
N GLU A 18 -1.50 -17.20 -4.81
CA GLU A 18 -2.18 -18.26 -4.03
C GLU A 18 -1.55 -18.48 -2.66
N ALA A 19 -0.25 -18.20 -2.51
CA ALA A 19 0.43 -18.29 -1.23
C ALA A 19 -0.20 -17.36 -0.17
N TYR A 20 -0.93 -16.33 -0.61
CA TYR A 20 -1.55 -15.35 0.27
C TYR A 20 -3.03 -15.61 0.56
N PHE A 21 -3.72 -16.45 -0.22
CA PHE A 21 -5.18 -16.56 -0.15
C PHE A 21 -5.68 -16.98 1.24
N SER A 22 -5.05 -18.01 1.84
CA SER A 22 -5.41 -18.46 3.18
C SER A 22 -5.28 -17.35 4.22
N TYR A 23 -4.19 -16.57 4.14
CA TYR A 23 -3.99 -15.43 5.02
C TYR A 23 -5.02 -14.32 4.76
N PHE A 24 -5.33 -14.04 3.49
CA PHE A 24 -6.31 -13.01 3.12
C PHE A 24 -7.68 -13.32 3.67
N CYS A 25 -8.16 -14.55 3.48
CA CYS A 25 -9.43 -15.00 4.04
C CYS A 25 -9.44 -14.92 5.58
N GLN A 26 -8.35 -15.31 6.25
CA GLN A 26 -8.25 -15.27 7.72
C GLN A 26 -8.22 -13.84 8.29
N ASN A 27 -7.81 -12.85 7.49
CA ASN A 27 -7.68 -11.45 7.91
C ASN A 27 -8.69 -10.53 7.23
N ASP A 28 -9.78 -11.10 6.71
CA ASP A 28 -10.90 -10.37 6.08
C ASP A 28 -10.47 -9.43 4.95
N ILE A 29 -9.45 -9.84 4.18
CA ILE A 29 -8.99 -9.08 3.02
C ILE A 29 -9.88 -9.43 1.84
N THR A 30 -10.54 -8.42 1.27
CA THR A 30 -11.46 -8.57 0.15
C THR A 30 -10.92 -7.96 -1.14
N THR A 31 -9.99 -7.01 -1.03
CA THR A 31 -9.55 -6.20 -2.18
C THR A 31 -8.03 -6.07 -2.21
N VAL A 32 -7.44 -6.23 -3.40
CA VAL A 32 -6.00 -6.16 -3.66
C VAL A 32 -5.70 -5.00 -4.61
N VAL A 33 -4.79 -4.11 -4.20
CA VAL A 33 -4.33 -2.96 -4.99
C VAL A 33 -2.86 -3.14 -5.35
N ARG A 34 -2.58 -3.20 -6.66
CA ARG A 34 -1.24 -3.29 -7.21
C ARG A 34 -0.76 -1.94 -7.74
N LEU A 35 0.45 -1.54 -7.34
CA LEU A 35 1.05 -0.24 -7.71
C LEU A 35 2.23 -0.35 -8.69
N ASN A 36 2.71 -1.57 -8.97
CA ASN A 36 3.83 -1.86 -9.88
C ASN A 36 3.37 -2.40 -11.24
N ARG A 37 4.33 -2.56 -12.14
CA ARG A 37 4.09 -3.25 -13.42
C ARG A 37 3.59 -4.67 -13.12
N THR A 38 2.69 -5.15 -13.95
CA THR A 38 2.13 -6.51 -13.89
C THR A 38 3.24 -7.55 -13.90
N LEU A 39 3.39 -8.28 -12.79
CA LEU A 39 4.28 -9.45 -12.67
C LEU A 39 3.50 -10.78 -12.60
N TYR A 40 2.19 -10.70 -12.39
CA TYR A 40 1.24 -11.81 -12.39
C TYR A 40 -0.10 -11.35 -13.00
N ASP A 41 -0.94 -12.27 -13.48
CA ASP A 41 -2.29 -11.91 -13.94
C ASP A 41 -3.21 -11.62 -12.73
N GLY A 42 -3.79 -10.42 -12.67
CA GLY A 42 -4.71 -9.98 -11.61
C GLY A 42 -5.93 -10.89 -11.47
N ARG A 43 -6.32 -11.55 -12.58
CA ARG A 43 -7.39 -12.55 -12.61
C ARG A 43 -7.23 -13.67 -11.61
N ARG A 44 -6.00 -14.01 -11.21
CA ARG A 44 -5.76 -15.03 -10.18
C ARG A 44 -6.38 -14.66 -8.83
N PHE A 45 -6.43 -13.37 -8.50
CA PHE A 45 -7.12 -12.89 -7.31
C PHE A 45 -8.64 -12.85 -7.52
N GLU A 46 -9.09 -12.42 -8.70
CA GLU A 46 -10.51 -12.35 -9.06
C GLU A 46 -11.17 -13.74 -9.06
N ASP A 47 -10.51 -14.74 -9.65
CA ASP A 47 -10.94 -16.14 -9.67
C ASP A 47 -11.04 -16.75 -8.26
N ALA A 48 -10.30 -16.21 -7.30
CA ALA A 48 -10.33 -16.59 -5.90
C ALA A 48 -11.31 -15.77 -5.05
N GLY A 49 -12.06 -14.84 -5.65
CA GLY A 49 -13.07 -14.02 -5.00
C GLY A 49 -12.56 -12.71 -4.39
N PHE A 50 -11.35 -12.27 -4.72
CA PHE A 50 -10.83 -10.96 -4.31
C PHE A 50 -10.99 -9.93 -5.43
N GLU A 51 -11.38 -8.71 -5.10
CA GLU A 51 -11.33 -7.61 -6.06
C GLU A 51 -9.87 -7.22 -6.34
N HIS A 52 -9.53 -6.94 -7.61
CA HIS A 52 -8.18 -6.53 -7.99
C HIS A 52 -8.17 -5.17 -8.70
N HIS A 53 -7.28 -4.27 -8.28
CA HIS A 53 -7.11 -2.96 -8.88
C HIS A 53 -5.66 -2.64 -9.22
N ASP A 54 -5.44 -2.24 -10.47
CA ASP A 54 -4.17 -1.71 -10.94
C ASP A 54 -4.14 -0.17 -10.85
N LEU A 55 -3.34 0.35 -9.92
CA LEU A 55 -3.08 1.78 -9.74
C LEU A 55 -1.59 2.08 -9.97
N PHE A 56 -1.11 1.77 -11.17
CA PHE A 56 0.29 1.87 -11.53
C PHE A 56 0.83 3.31 -11.50
N PHE A 57 2.01 3.47 -10.88
CA PHE A 57 2.88 4.63 -11.09
C PHE A 57 4.36 4.25 -10.93
N LEU A 58 5.23 5.11 -11.49
CA LEU A 58 6.66 4.89 -11.56
C LEU A 58 7.31 4.78 -10.17
N ASP A 59 8.34 3.95 -10.06
CA ASP A 59 9.07 3.79 -8.81
C ASP A 59 9.92 5.03 -8.52
N GLY A 60 9.99 5.42 -7.25
CA GLY A 60 10.69 6.66 -6.84
C GLY A 60 9.95 7.96 -7.17
N THR A 61 8.78 7.92 -7.81
CA THR A 61 7.94 9.10 -8.05
C THR A 61 6.82 9.22 -7.04
N THR A 62 6.10 10.35 -7.07
CA THR A 62 4.86 10.52 -6.31
C THR A 62 3.65 10.09 -7.13
N PRO A 63 2.57 9.60 -6.49
CA PRO A 63 1.32 9.32 -7.21
C PRO A 63 0.68 10.62 -7.68
N SER A 64 0.01 10.62 -8.84
CA SER A 64 -0.82 11.75 -9.26
C SER A 64 -2.06 11.88 -8.36
N ASP A 65 -2.70 13.05 -8.35
CA ASP A 65 -3.92 13.25 -7.56
C ASP A 65 -5.07 12.34 -8.00
N LEU A 66 -5.10 11.96 -9.28
CA LEU A 66 -6.04 10.96 -9.79
C LEU A 66 -5.82 9.59 -9.13
N ILE A 67 -4.55 9.14 -9.03
CA ILE A 67 -4.22 7.87 -8.36
C ILE A 67 -4.59 7.92 -6.89
N VAL A 68 -4.28 9.03 -6.21
CA VAL A 68 -4.65 9.21 -4.79
C VAL A 68 -6.17 9.14 -4.62
N ARG A 69 -6.95 9.85 -5.44
CA ARG A 69 -8.42 9.82 -5.34
C ARG A 69 -9.00 8.43 -5.63
N ARG A 70 -8.49 7.74 -6.65
CA ARG A 70 -8.91 6.36 -6.96
C ARG A 70 -8.57 5.40 -5.82
N PHE A 71 -7.37 5.49 -5.26
CA PHE A 71 -6.96 4.68 -4.12
C PHE A 71 -7.88 4.91 -2.91
N LEU A 72 -8.14 6.17 -2.56
CA LEU A 72 -9.05 6.51 -1.47
C LEU A 72 -10.46 5.98 -1.73
N HIS A 73 -10.98 6.15 -2.95
CA HIS A 73 -12.30 5.64 -3.32
C HIS A 73 -12.40 4.12 -3.13
N VAL A 74 -11.42 3.36 -3.62
CA VAL A 74 -11.37 1.90 -3.42
C VAL A 74 -11.39 1.56 -1.92
N CYS A 75 -10.56 2.23 -1.11
CA CYS A 75 -10.52 1.97 0.34
C CYS A 75 -11.83 2.32 1.04
N GLU A 76 -12.54 3.34 0.58
CA GLU A 76 -13.81 3.80 1.15
C GLU A 76 -15.01 2.97 0.69
N SER A 77 -14.90 2.27 -0.45
CA SER A 77 -15.95 1.40 -1.01
C SER A 77 -15.78 -0.07 -0.65
N THR A 78 -14.67 -0.45 -0.01
CA THR A 78 -14.39 -1.83 0.37
C THR A 78 -14.97 -2.10 1.75
N ASP A 79 -15.76 -3.17 1.89
CA ASP A 79 -16.34 -3.59 3.17
C ASP A 79 -15.32 -4.29 4.10
N GLY A 80 -14.32 -4.97 3.51
CA GLY A 80 -13.23 -5.64 4.22
C GLY A 80 -11.90 -4.87 4.22
N ALA A 81 -10.81 -5.57 4.56
CA ALA A 81 -9.45 -5.05 4.53
C ALA A 81 -8.89 -5.00 3.10
N VAL A 82 -8.02 -4.01 2.86
CA VAL A 82 -7.37 -3.79 1.56
C VAL A 82 -5.91 -4.20 1.61
N ALA A 83 -5.53 -5.15 0.75
CA ALA A 83 -4.16 -5.56 0.51
C ALA A 83 -3.48 -4.61 -0.49
N VAL A 84 -2.43 -3.88 -0.11
CA VAL A 84 -1.73 -2.94 -1.03
C VAL A 84 -0.29 -3.36 -1.23
N HIS A 85 0.14 -3.52 -2.48
CA HIS A 85 1.53 -3.90 -2.79
C HIS A 85 2.15 -3.12 -3.94
N CYS A 86 3.48 -3.10 -3.95
CA CYS A 86 4.28 -2.68 -5.09
C CYS A 86 5.38 -3.72 -5.27
N LYS A 87 6.62 -3.34 -5.66
CA LYS A 87 7.73 -4.29 -5.75
C LYS A 87 8.29 -4.69 -4.37
N ALA A 88 8.51 -3.72 -3.49
CA ALA A 88 9.09 -3.96 -2.15
C ALA A 88 8.11 -3.68 -1.01
N GLY A 89 6.94 -3.11 -1.31
CA GLY A 89 5.95 -2.71 -0.29
C GLY A 89 6.35 -1.50 0.58
N LEU A 90 7.44 -0.79 0.25
CA LEU A 90 8.02 0.25 1.12
C LEU A 90 7.67 1.68 0.68
N GLY A 91 8.02 2.07 -0.56
CA GLY A 91 7.86 3.45 -1.04
C GLY A 91 6.42 3.78 -1.42
N ARG A 92 6.00 3.35 -2.60
CA ARG A 92 4.69 3.65 -3.21
C ARG A 92 3.51 3.27 -2.31
N THR A 93 3.58 2.08 -1.74
CA THR A 93 2.57 1.55 -0.80
C THR A 93 2.45 2.43 0.44
N GLY A 94 3.57 2.84 1.03
CA GLY A 94 3.58 3.71 2.21
C GLY A 94 2.99 5.09 1.90
N THR A 95 3.28 5.66 0.73
CA THR A 95 2.75 6.98 0.34
C THR A 95 1.22 6.97 0.26
N LEU A 96 0.61 5.98 -0.39
CA LEU A 96 -0.86 5.93 -0.53
C LEU A 96 -1.57 5.64 0.80
N ILE A 97 -1.05 4.71 1.61
CA ILE A 97 -1.57 4.47 2.96
C ILE A 97 -1.42 5.72 3.82
N GLY A 98 -0.30 6.46 3.68
CA GLY A 98 -0.12 7.74 4.35
C GLY A 98 -1.20 8.75 3.98
N CYS A 99 -1.53 8.89 2.69
CA CYS A 99 -2.63 9.75 2.25
C CYS A 99 -3.97 9.37 2.89
N TYR A 100 -4.25 8.08 3.05
CA TYR A 100 -5.44 7.61 3.76
C TYR A 100 -5.42 8.00 5.24
N LEU A 101 -4.31 7.75 5.95
CA LEU A 101 -4.16 8.10 7.36
C LEU A 101 -4.37 9.61 7.59
N MET A 102 -3.79 10.44 6.73
CA MET A 102 -3.94 11.90 6.82
C MET A 102 -5.38 12.35 6.58
N LYS A 103 -6.09 11.75 5.60
CA LYS A 103 -7.49 12.10 5.28
C LYS A 103 -8.44 11.67 6.40
N HIS A 104 -8.33 10.44 6.88
CA HIS A 104 -9.34 9.83 7.75
C HIS A 104 -9.05 9.98 9.25
N PHE A 105 -7.76 10.03 9.64
CA PHE A 105 -7.35 10.12 11.04
C PHE A 105 -6.68 11.45 11.40
N ARG A 106 -6.59 12.38 10.45
CA ARG A 106 -6.00 13.72 10.64
C ARG A 106 -4.54 13.70 11.08
N PHE A 107 -3.83 12.63 10.75
CA PHE A 107 -2.40 12.57 10.98
C PHE A 107 -1.72 13.67 10.17
N THR A 108 -0.73 14.33 10.75
CA THR A 108 0.26 15.07 10.00
C THR A 108 1.07 14.11 9.12
N ALA A 109 1.74 14.63 8.08
CA ALA A 109 2.61 13.81 7.25
C ALA A 109 3.71 13.11 8.07
N ALA A 110 4.25 13.80 9.09
CA ALA A 110 5.27 13.24 9.97
C ALA A 110 4.72 12.08 10.83
N GLU A 111 3.53 12.23 11.40
CA GLU A 111 2.88 11.17 12.19
C GLU A 111 2.52 9.97 11.31
N ALA A 112 1.99 10.19 10.11
CA ALA A 112 1.70 9.11 9.16
C ALA A 112 2.96 8.32 8.81
N ILE A 113 4.07 9.02 8.54
CA ILE A 113 5.37 8.38 8.25
C ILE A 113 5.87 7.59 9.46
N ALA A 114 5.83 8.19 10.65
CA ALA A 114 6.28 7.55 11.88
C ALA A 114 5.46 6.28 12.17
N TRP A 115 4.13 6.37 12.13
CA TRP A 115 3.23 5.25 12.34
C TRP A 115 3.49 4.11 11.35
N ILE A 116 3.58 4.45 10.07
CA ILE A 116 3.84 3.47 9.00
C ILE A 116 5.19 2.76 9.20
N ARG A 117 6.21 3.48 9.72
CA ARG A 117 7.53 2.90 10.01
C ARG A 117 7.55 2.06 11.29
N VAL A 118 6.73 2.38 12.28
CA VAL A 118 6.51 1.52 13.45
C VAL A 118 5.86 0.20 13.03
N CYS A 119 4.80 0.25 12.21
CA CYS A 119 4.16 -0.96 11.70
C CYS A 119 5.04 -1.77 10.73
N ARG A 120 5.92 -1.11 9.98
CA ARG A 120 6.86 -1.76 9.04
C ARG A 120 8.11 -0.90 8.79
N PRO A 121 9.24 -1.20 9.45
CA PRO A 121 10.48 -0.47 9.29
C PRO A 121 10.91 -0.34 7.81
N GLY A 122 11.45 0.82 7.44
CA GLY A 122 11.89 1.10 6.06
C GLY A 122 10.80 1.59 5.10
N SER A 123 9.54 1.69 5.54
CA SER A 123 8.46 2.25 4.73
C SER A 123 8.60 3.77 4.52
N ILE A 124 8.16 4.25 3.34
CA ILE A 124 8.27 5.63 2.83
C ILE A 124 9.74 6.06 2.64
N ILE A 125 10.17 6.06 1.38
CA ILE A 125 11.52 6.43 0.96
C ILE A 125 11.57 7.96 0.77
N ALA A 126 12.67 8.59 1.23
CA ALA A 126 12.80 10.05 1.43
C ALA A 126 12.29 10.93 0.28
N VAL A 127 12.48 10.54 -0.98
CA VAL A 127 12.00 11.30 -2.16
C VAL A 127 10.48 11.46 -2.16
N THR A 128 9.74 10.44 -1.73
CA THR A 128 8.27 10.48 -1.67
C THR A 128 7.72 11.24 -0.46
N ALA A 129 8.52 11.40 0.61
CA ALA A 129 8.09 12.06 1.84
C ALA A 129 8.08 13.60 1.74
N GLN A 130 8.99 14.18 0.95
CA GLN A 130 9.19 15.64 0.93
C GLN A 130 8.24 16.40 -0.02
N THR A 131 7.62 15.72 -0.98
CA THR A 131 6.99 16.40 -2.13
C THR A 131 5.48 16.63 -1.99
N LYS A 132 4.78 15.96 -1.07
CA LYS A 132 3.33 16.18 -0.89
C LYS A 132 2.99 16.61 0.53
N ARG A 133 2.67 17.90 0.71
CA ARG A 133 1.72 18.35 1.73
C ARG A 133 0.33 18.29 1.08
N PRO A 134 -0.48 17.23 1.30
CA PRO A 134 -1.81 17.16 0.73
C PRO A 134 -2.68 18.23 1.39
N THR A 135 -3.19 19.17 0.61
CA THR A 135 -4.23 20.11 1.06
C THR A 135 -5.59 19.45 0.84
N PHE A 136 -6.05 18.67 1.82
CA PHE A 136 -7.40 18.10 1.77
C PHE A 136 -8.39 19.21 2.18
N ARG A 137 -9.16 19.74 1.23
CA ARG A 137 -10.30 20.62 1.54
C ARG A 137 -11.49 19.76 1.95
N ASP A 138 -11.81 19.80 3.24
CA ASP A 138 -12.98 19.13 3.79
C ASP A 138 -14.26 19.66 3.16
N SER A 139 -15.06 18.75 2.58
CA SER A 139 -16.47 19.00 2.34
C SER A 139 -17.25 17.76 2.80
N LYS A 140 -17.92 17.95 3.95
CA LYS A 140 -18.88 17.07 4.61
C LYS A 140 -18.29 15.96 5.49
N GLY A 141 -18.73 15.97 6.75
CA GLY A 141 -18.30 15.09 7.82
C GLY A 141 -19.13 13.83 7.99
N LEU A 142 -18.76 13.14 9.07
CA LEU A 142 -19.35 11.93 9.68
C LEU A 142 -18.79 10.59 9.18
N GLY A 143 -17.83 10.05 9.94
CA GLY A 143 -17.42 8.65 9.92
C GLY A 143 -16.91 8.29 11.32
N ARG A 144 -17.46 7.22 11.91
CA ARG A 144 -17.28 6.80 13.31
C ARG A 144 -15.80 6.60 13.65
N ARG A 145 -15.41 6.88 14.90
CA ARG A 145 -14.08 6.52 15.45
C ARG A 145 -13.91 5.01 15.37
N GLN A 146 -13.19 4.51 14.37
CA GLN A 146 -12.69 3.14 14.36
C GLN A 146 -11.46 3.05 15.27
N SER A 147 -11.39 2.00 16.09
CA SER A 147 -10.27 1.72 16.98
C SER A 147 -8.98 1.52 16.17
N LEU A 148 -7.89 2.16 16.58
CA LEU A 148 -6.55 2.06 15.98
C LEU A 148 -5.91 0.66 16.12
N SER A 149 -6.64 -0.35 16.61
CA SER A 149 -6.13 -1.68 16.94
C SER A 149 -5.92 -2.59 15.74
N CYS A 150 -6.48 -2.25 14.57
CA CYS A 150 -6.20 -2.93 13.31
C CYS A 150 -6.17 -1.86 12.22
N SER A 151 -4.99 -1.64 11.61
CA SER A 151 -4.97 -0.87 10.37
C SER A 151 -5.75 -1.68 9.33
N PRO A 152 -6.74 -1.12 8.61
CA PRO A 152 -7.52 -1.86 7.59
C PRO A 152 -6.69 -2.21 6.34
N PHE A 153 -5.36 -2.13 6.44
CA PHE A 153 -4.44 -2.34 5.35
C PHE A 153 -3.45 -3.43 5.72
N MET A 154 -3.52 -4.54 4.97
CA MET A 154 -2.41 -5.46 4.91
C MET A 154 -1.47 -5.01 3.80
N LYS A 155 -0.19 -4.88 4.11
CA LYS A 155 0.83 -4.68 3.08
C LYS A 155 1.34 -6.02 2.61
N VAL A 156 0.87 -6.47 1.47
CA VAL A 156 1.37 -7.67 0.80
C VAL A 156 2.74 -7.34 0.22
N GLN A 157 3.74 -8.13 0.56
CA GLN A 157 5.06 -8.07 -0.06
C GLN A 157 5.09 -9.14 -1.13
N GLU A 158 5.45 -8.80 -2.37
CA GLU A 158 5.93 -9.80 -3.35
C GLU A 158 7.37 -10.20 -3.02
#